data_AF-A0A3D1RKG4-F1
#
_entry.id   AF-A0A3D1RKG4-F1
#
_cell.length_a   1.000
_cell.length_b   1.000
_cell.length_c   1.000
_cell.angle_alpha   90.00
_cell.angle_beta   90.00
_cell.angle_gamma   90.00
#
_symmetry.space_group_name_H-M   'P 1'
#
loop_
_entity.id
_entity.type
_entity.pdbx_description
1 polymer ?
#
loop_
_entity_poly.entity_id
_entity_poly.type
_entity_poly.pdbx_seq_one_letter_code
_entity_poly.pdbx_strand_id
1 'polypeptide(L)'
;GWDTHGLPIEQQAIKSLGIDRHKTDVVDFRRYCRDYALKYVSIQREQFQRLGVRGDWDNPYLTLKPEFEAAQIKVFGEMAKKGYIYKGLKPVYWCGDCETALAEAEVEYGDKVSPSIYVKFPV
;
A
#
# COMPACT_ATOMS: atom_id res chain seq x y z
N GLY A 1 -16.13 -3.55 4.77
CA GLY A 1 -15.59 -2.30 4.19
C GLY A 1 -14.43 -2.63 3.30
N TRP A 2 -13.77 -1.61 2.75
CA TRP A 2 -12.68 -1.80 1.79
C TRP A 2 -11.41 -1.10 2.22
N ASP A 3 -10.29 -1.77 1.99
CA ASP A 3 -8.99 -1.14 1.98
C ASP A 3 -8.68 -0.60 0.57
N THR A 4 -8.38 0.69 0.50
CA THR A 4 -8.35 1.47 -0.74
C THR A 4 -7.04 2.22 -0.96
N HIS A 5 -6.03 1.96 -0.13
CA HIS A 5 -4.70 2.55 -0.24
C HIS A 5 -3.63 1.46 -0.43
N GLY A 6 -2.38 1.89 -0.56
CA GLY A 6 -1.23 0.99 -0.49
C GLY A 6 -0.70 0.51 -1.84
N LEU A 7 0.44 -0.18 -1.75
CA LEU A 7 1.25 -0.60 -2.90
C LEU A 7 0.49 -1.43 -3.94
N PRO A 8 -0.44 -2.36 -3.59
CA PRO A 8 -1.19 -3.12 -4.58
C PRO A 8 -2.00 -2.25 -5.55
N ILE A 9 -2.64 -1.19 -5.05
CA ILE A 9 -3.42 -0.27 -5.87
C ILE A 9 -2.51 0.58 -6.74
N GLU A 10 -1.41 1.10 -6.18
CA GLU A 10 -0.44 1.91 -6.92
C GLU A 10 0.16 1.12 -8.10
N GLN A 11 0.63 -0.10 -7.85
CA GLN A 11 1.20 -0.96 -8.90
C GLN A 11 0.17 -1.29 -9.99
N GLN A 12 -1.07 -1.58 -9.59
CA GLN A 12 -2.09 -1.95 -10.54
C GLN A 12 -2.63 -0.75 -11.32
N ALA A 13 -2.68 0.44 -10.72
CA ALA A 13 -2.99 1.69 -11.42
C ALA A 13 -1.93 2.01 -12.49
N ILE A 14 -0.63 1.89 -12.14
CA ILE A 14 0.50 2.03 -13.07
C ILE A 14 0.35 1.06 -14.25
N LYS A 15 0.14 -0.23 -13.96
CA LYS A 15 -0.02 -1.28 -14.99
C LYS A 15 -1.24 -1.05 -15.88
N SER A 16 -2.39 -0.73 -15.27
CA SER A 16 -3.66 -0.65 -15.99
C SER A 16 -3.77 0.59 -16.88
N LEU A 17 -3.13 1.69 -16.50
CA LEU A 17 -3.18 2.96 -17.22
C LEU A 17 -1.95 3.20 -18.11
N GLY A 18 -0.94 2.31 -18.06
CA GLY A 18 0.32 2.47 -18.77
C GLY A 18 1.06 3.75 -18.36
N ILE A 19 0.85 4.19 -17.12
CA ILE A 19 1.34 5.46 -16.62
C ILE A 19 2.78 5.31 -16.14
N ASP A 20 3.63 6.25 -16.54
CA ASP A 20 4.95 6.43 -15.94
C ASP A 20 4.82 7.28 -14.68
N ARG A 21 5.05 6.67 -13.50
CA ARG A 21 4.96 7.33 -12.19
C ARG A 21 5.82 8.60 -12.13
N HIS A 22 6.97 8.59 -12.79
CA HIS A 22 7.94 9.69 -12.78
C HIS A 22 7.53 10.87 -13.67
N LYS A 23 6.59 10.67 -14.59
CA LYS A 23 6.11 11.70 -15.52
C LYS A 23 4.74 12.26 -15.16
N THR A 24 4.08 11.66 -14.19
CA THR A 24 2.70 12.02 -13.81
C THR A 24 2.74 12.83 -12.53
N ASP A 25 1.96 13.91 -12.50
CA ASP A 25 1.79 14.69 -11.28
C ASP A 25 1.23 13.81 -10.14
N VAL A 26 1.68 14.05 -8.92
CA VAL A 26 1.33 13.23 -7.76
C VAL A 26 -0.17 13.32 -7.44
N VAL A 27 -0.80 14.48 -7.63
CA VAL A 27 -2.23 14.67 -7.39
C VAL A 27 -3.05 13.89 -8.42
N ASP A 28 -2.62 13.97 -9.68
CA ASP A 28 -3.25 13.20 -10.77
C ASP A 28 -3.08 11.69 -10.55
N PHE A 29 -1.89 11.23 -10.16
CA PHE A 29 -1.64 9.83 -9.84
C PHE A 29 -2.53 9.32 -8.70
N ARG A 30 -2.69 10.10 -7.63
CA ARG A 30 -3.59 9.76 -6.51
C ARG A 30 -5.05 9.73 -6.95
N ARG A 31 -5.47 10.63 -7.84
CA ARG A 31 -6.82 10.60 -8.43
C ARG A 31 -7.05 9.31 -9.22
N TYR A 32 -6.09 8.89 -10.03
CA TYR A 32 -6.17 7.61 -10.74
C TYR A 32 -6.25 6.41 -9.79
N CYS A 33 -5.45 6.39 -8.72
CA CYS A 33 -5.51 5.34 -7.72
C CYS A 33 -6.88 5.29 -7.03
N ARG A 34 -7.44 6.46 -6.69
CA ARG A 34 -8.79 6.59 -6.11
C ARG A 34 -9.86 6.03 -7.04
N ASP A 35 -9.83 6.41 -8.31
CA ASP A 35 -10.82 5.97 -9.29
C ASP A 35 -10.70 4.46 -9.54
N TYR A 36 -9.47 3.93 -9.59
CA TYR A 36 -9.21 2.51 -9.65
C TYR A 36 -9.79 1.77 -8.43
N ALA A 37 -9.53 2.26 -7.21
CA ALA A 37 -10.07 1.66 -5.99
C ALA A 37 -11.60 1.64 -6.00
N LEU A 38 -12.24 2.78 -6.33
CA LEU A 38 -13.71 2.90 -6.36
C LEU A 38 -14.37 1.98 -7.39
N LYS A 39 -13.72 1.78 -8.55
CA LYS A 39 -14.17 0.81 -9.56
C LYS A 39 -14.23 -0.62 -8.99
N TYR A 40 -13.22 -1.03 -8.23
CA TYR A 40 -13.23 -2.38 -7.65
C TYR A 40 -14.13 -2.49 -6.42
N VAL A 41 -14.32 -1.41 -5.66
CA VAL A 41 -15.33 -1.35 -4.60
C VAL A 41 -16.72 -1.65 -5.18
N SER A 42 -17.10 -1.02 -6.31
CA SER A 42 -18.42 -1.27 -6.91
C SER A 42 -18.56 -2.71 -7.41
N ILE A 43 -17.56 -3.23 -8.13
CA ILE A 43 -17.57 -4.61 -8.65
C ILE A 43 -17.68 -5.62 -7.50
N GLN A 44 -16.84 -5.49 -6.48
CA GLN A 44 -16.82 -6.42 -5.35
C GLN A 44 -18.11 -6.34 -4.54
N ARG A 45 -18.66 -5.14 -4.35
CA ARG A 45 -19.95 -4.94 -3.67
C ARG A 45 -21.07 -5.71 -4.39
N GLU A 46 -21.17 -5.59 -5.71
CA GLU A 46 -22.16 -6.33 -6.50
C GLU A 46 -21.97 -7.85 -6.40
N GLN A 47 -20.72 -8.31 -6.43
CA GLN A 47 -20.39 -9.73 -6.26
C GLN A 47 -20.80 -10.25 -4.89
N PHE A 48 -20.52 -9.51 -3.81
CA PHE A 48 -20.91 -9.90 -2.45
C PHE A 48 -22.44 -9.92 -2.27
N GLN A 49 -23.15 -8.93 -2.82
CA GLN A 49 -24.61 -8.94 -2.83
C GLN A 49 -25.16 -10.16 -3.58
N ARG A 50 -24.58 -10.49 -4.74
CA ARG A 50 -24.95 -11.68 -5.53
C ARG A 50 -24.72 -12.99 -4.78
N LEU A 51 -23.71 -13.06 -3.93
CA LEU A 51 -23.44 -14.21 -3.05
C LEU A 51 -24.39 -14.28 -1.84
N GLY A 52 -25.31 -13.32 -1.69
CA GLY A 52 -26.28 -13.30 -0.58
C GLY A 52 -25.69 -12.77 0.73
N VAL A 53 -24.52 -12.11 0.70
CA VAL A 53 -23.91 -11.53 1.90
C VAL A 53 -24.77 -10.35 2.37
N ARG A 54 -25.20 -10.41 3.64
CA ARG A 54 -25.98 -9.35 4.28
C ARG A 54 -25.04 -8.36 4.98
N GLY A 55 -25.11 -7.09 4.59
CA GLY A 55 -24.32 -6.02 5.18
C GLY A 55 -24.91 -4.64 4.83
N ASP A 56 -24.38 -3.59 5.46
CA ASP A 56 -24.70 -2.21 5.11
C ASP A 56 -23.90 -1.82 3.85
N TRP A 57 -24.53 -1.99 2.69
CA TRP A 57 -23.93 -1.70 1.39
C TRP A 57 -24.05 -0.24 0.97
N ASP A 58 -24.90 0.53 1.63
CA ASP A 58 -25.14 1.95 1.37
C ASP A 58 -24.17 2.83 2.15
N ASN A 59 -23.78 2.40 3.36
CA ASN A 59 -22.79 3.09 4.17
C ASN A 59 -21.59 2.20 4.59
N PRO A 60 -20.80 1.68 3.64
CA PRO A 60 -19.60 0.94 3.98
C PRO A 60 -18.48 1.89 4.46
N TYR A 61 -17.62 1.39 5.34
CA TYR A 61 -16.35 2.05 5.62
C TYR A 61 -15.35 1.82 4.45
N LEU A 62 -14.63 2.87 4.08
CA LEU A 62 -13.56 2.86 3.08
C LEU A 62 -12.35 3.58 3.69
N THR A 63 -11.14 3.07 3.51
CA THR A 63 -9.95 3.69 4.12
C THR A 63 -9.62 5.06 3.51
N LEU A 64 -10.08 5.36 2.29
CA LEU A 64 -9.98 6.66 1.61
C LEU A 64 -11.01 7.72 2.06
N LYS A 65 -11.95 7.37 2.96
CA LYS A 65 -12.93 8.33 3.44
C LYS A 65 -12.23 9.33 4.39
N PRO A 66 -12.50 10.64 4.29
CA PRO A 66 -11.84 11.65 5.14
C PRO A 66 -12.00 11.37 6.64
N GLU A 67 -13.13 10.81 7.06
CA GLU A 67 -13.38 10.46 8.46
C GLU A 67 -12.46 9.34 8.95
N PHE A 68 -12.15 8.38 8.08
CA PHE A 68 -11.24 7.28 8.40
C PHE A 68 -9.79 7.78 8.47
N GLU A 69 -9.37 8.59 7.50
CA GLU A 69 -8.03 9.20 7.47
C GLU A 69 -7.81 10.11 8.70
N ALA A 70 -8.82 10.89 9.08
CA ALA A 70 -8.77 11.72 10.29
C ALA A 70 -8.60 10.87 11.56
N ALA A 71 -9.31 9.75 11.66
CA ALA A 71 -9.15 8.81 12.78
C ALA A 71 -7.74 8.18 12.81
N GLN A 72 -7.20 7.81 11.64
CA GLN A 72 -5.84 7.28 11.51
C GLN A 72 -4.78 8.29 12.00
N ILE A 73 -4.90 9.56 11.60
CA ILE A 73 -4.00 10.64 12.07
C ILE A 73 -4.14 10.87 13.57
N LYS A 74 -5.35 10.79 14.13
CA LYS A 74 -5.57 10.92 15.57
C LYS A 74 -4.82 9.85 16.36
N VAL A 75 -4.92 8.58 15.94
CA VAL A 75 -4.20 7.46 16.57
C VAL A 75 -2.69 7.65 16.48
N PHE A 76 -2.18 8.01 15.29
CA PHE A 76 -0.76 8.33 15.10
C PHE A 76 -0.31 9.44 16.05
N GLY A 77 -1.08 10.52 16.16
CA GLY A 77 -0.79 11.64 17.06
C GLY A 77 -0.80 11.25 18.54
N GLU A 78 -1.71 10.39 18.97
CA GLU A 78 -1.73 9.85 20.34
C GLU A 78 -0.51 8.98 20.64
N MET A 79 -0.08 8.14 19.70
CA MET A 79 1.14 7.34 19.81
C MET A 79 2.40 8.22 19.87
N ALA A 80 2.45 9.27 19.03
CA ALA A 80 3.55 10.24 19.05
C ALA A 80 3.64 10.97 20.40
N LYS A 81 2.51 11.44 20.95
CA LYS A 81 2.45 12.11 22.27
C LYS A 81 2.95 11.22 23.42
N LYS A 82 2.77 9.90 23.30
CA LYS A 82 3.24 8.91 24.27
C LYS A 82 4.73 8.52 24.09
N GLY A 83 5.41 9.06 23.08
CA GLY A 83 6.82 8.75 22.80
C GLY A 83 7.04 7.41 22.09
N TYR A 84 6.01 6.81 21.49
CA TYR A 84 6.14 5.52 20.79
C TYR A 84 6.64 5.65 19.34
N ILE A 85 6.66 6.87 18.79
CA ILE A 85 7.07 7.15 17.42
C ILE A 85 8.40 7.89 17.43
N TYR A 86 9.37 7.38 16.68
CA TYR A 86 10.67 8.00 16.49
C TYR A 86 11.12 7.87 15.04
N LYS A 87 12.05 8.73 14.62
CA LYS A 87 12.73 8.65 13.32
C LYS A 87 14.19 8.26 13.56
N GLY A 88 14.66 7.26 12.82
CA GLY A 88 16.05 6.78 12.91
C GLY A 88 16.51 6.17 11.60
N LEU A 89 17.72 5.64 11.61
CA LEU A 89 18.29 4.89 10.49
C LEU A 89 18.49 3.44 10.93
N LYS A 90 17.99 2.52 10.11
CA LYS A 90 18.12 1.07 10.28
C LYS A 90 18.19 0.47 8.88
N PRO A 91 19.01 -0.57 8.64
CA PRO A 91 18.86 -1.37 7.42
C PRO A 91 17.41 -1.88 7.30
N VAL A 92 16.80 -1.67 6.14
CA VAL A 92 15.41 -2.06 5.83
C VAL A 92 15.38 -2.88 4.56
N TYR A 93 14.35 -3.71 4.41
CA TYR A 93 14.05 -4.30 3.11
C TYR A 93 13.64 -3.18 2.15
N TRP A 94 14.28 -3.15 0.97
CA TRP A 94 14.03 -2.14 -0.05
C TRP A 94 13.61 -2.82 -1.35
N CYS A 95 12.42 -2.47 -1.85
CA CYS A 95 11.99 -2.90 -3.16
C CYS A 95 12.56 -1.93 -4.21
N GLY A 96 13.47 -2.42 -5.06
CA GLY A 96 14.05 -1.64 -6.16
C GLY A 96 13.01 -1.22 -7.21
N ASP A 97 12.04 -2.09 -7.49
CA ASP A 97 10.99 -1.83 -8.50
C ASP A 97 9.90 -0.86 -7.99
N CYS A 98 9.62 -0.92 -6.68
CA CYS A 98 8.60 -0.12 -6.02
C CYS A 98 9.13 1.23 -5.52
N GLU A 99 10.46 1.35 -5.42
CA GLU A 99 11.19 2.48 -4.87
C GLU A 99 10.74 2.85 -3.45
N THR A 100 10.50 1.84 -2.60
CA THR A 100 10.07 2.04 -1.21
C THR A 100 10.63 0.96 -0.28
N ALA A 101 10.68 1.30 1.00
CA ALA A 101 10.93 0.36 2.07
C ALA A 101 9.71 -0.57 2.25
N LEU A 102 9.96 -1.82 2.62
CA LEU A 102 8.97 -2.83 2.93
C LEU A 102 9.07 -3.26 4.41
N ALA A 103 7.92 -3.51 5.03
CA ALA A 103 7.86 -4.22 6.31
C ALA A 103 8.18 -5.71 6.10
N GLU A 104 8.66 -6.38 7.14
CA GLU A 104 8.96 -7.82 7.09
C GLU A 104 7.73 -8.65 6.69
N ALA A 105 6.54 -8.26 7.14
CA ALA A 105 5.28 -8.90 6.78
C ALA A 105 4.90 -8.75 5.29
N GLU A 106 5.58 -7.88 4.54
CA GLU A 106 5.36 -7.65 3.11
C GLU A 106 6.39 -8.40 2.25
N VAL A 107 7.35 -9.10 2.85
CA VAL A 107 8.40 -9.84 2.14
C VAL A 107 8.01 -11.32 2.02
N GLU A 108 7.94 -11.80 0.77
CA GLU A 108 7.76 -13.21 0.47
C GLU A 108 9.09 -13.86 0.09
N TYR A 109 9.33 -15.08 0.59
CA TYR A 109 10.56 -15.82 0.34
C TYR A 109 10.37 -16.82 -0.79
N GLY A 110 11.38 -16.89 -1.66
CA GLY A 110 11.49 -17.90 -2.70
C GLY A 110 12.94 -18.30 -2.91
N ASP A 111 13.17 -19.53 -3.35
CA ASP A 111 14.50 -20.04 -3.62
C ASP A 111 15.16 -19.28 -4.77
N LYS A 112 16.39 -18.80 -4.53
CA LYS A 112 17.21 -18.11 -5.52
C LYS A 112 18.63 -18.65 -5.50
N VAL A 113 19.07 -19.25 -6.60
CA VAL A 113 20.48 -19.60 -6.79
C VAL A 113 21.28 -18.33 -7.02
N SER A 114 22.22 -18.03 -6.13
CA SER A 114 23.09 -16.84 -6.21
C SER A 114 24.56 -17.25 -6.23
N PRO A 115 25.43 -16.55 -6.98
CA PRO A 115 26.86 -16.83 -6.96
C PRO A 115 27.47 -16.61 -5.57
N SER A 116 28.18 -17.60 -5.04
CA SER A 116 29.01 -17.46 -3.84
C SER A 116 30.49 -17.38 -4.24
N ILE A 117 31.18 -16.32 -3.83
CA ILE A 117 32.59 -16.07 -4.18
C ILE A 117 33.48 -15.99 -2.92
N TYR A 118 34.78 -16.25 -3.09
CA TYR A 118 35.78 -16.12 -2.03
C TYR A 118 36.65 -14.88 -2.29
N VAL A 119 36.73 -13.97 -1.32
CA VAL A 119 37.52 -12.72 -1.43
C VAL A 119 38.57 -12.69 -0.32
N LYS A 120 39.86 -12.66 -0.70
CA LYS A 120 40.98 -12.55 0.25
C LYS A 120 41.21 -11.08 0.61
N PHE A 121 41.31 -10.78 1.91
CA PHE A 121 41.75 -9.48 2.42
C PHE A 121 43.22 -9.54 2.86
N PRO A 122 44.03 -8.50 2.60
CA PRO A 122 45.36 -8.37 3.18
C PRO A 122 45.25 -8.18 4.70
N VAL A 123 46.27 -8.65 5.43
CA VAL A 123 46.41 -8.49 6.88
C VAL A 123 47.50 -7.48 7.16
#